data_AF-A0A5S4GBN5-F1
#
_entry.id   AF-A0A5S4GBN5-F1
#
_cell.length_a   1.000
_cell.length_b   1.000
_cell.length_c   1.000
_cell.angle_alpha   90.00
_cell.angle_beta   90.00
_cell.angle_gamma   90.00
#
_symmetry.space_group_name_H-M   'P 1'
#
loop_
_entity.id
_entity.type
_entity.pdbx_description
1 polymer ?
#
loop_
_entity_poly.entity_id
_entity_poly.type
_entity_poly.pdbx_seq_one_letter_code
_entity_poly.pdbx_strand_id
1 'polypeptide(L)'
;MFFRTRTNISWRDLPPCYGNWETVYNRHRRWSMDGTWAKILDGLRAGCDAEEGADWTVSVDSTVVRAHQHAAGARLAPPTDFPPKGTP
;
A
#
# COMPACT_ATOMS: atom_id res chain seq x y z
N MET A 1 -3.66 -5.23 -3.30
CA MET A 1 -4.14 -4.63 -2.04
C MET A 1 -3.17 -4.91 -0.88
N PHE A 2 -2.99 -6.19 -0.50
CA PHE A 2 -2.07 -6.59 0.57
C PHE A 2 -0.61 -6.15 0.37
N PHE A 3 -0.13 -6.12 -0.87
CA PHE A 3 1.21 -5.62 -1.17
C PHE A 3 1.41 -4.18 -0.66
N ARG A 4 0.49 -3.27 -1.03
CA ARG A 4 0.52 -1.86 -0.60
C ARG A 4 0.46 -1.73 0.92
N THR A 5 -0.42 -2.48 1.59
CA THR A 5 -0.56 -2.37 3.06
C THR A 5 0.69 -2.88 3.77
N ARG A 6 1.32 -3.94 3.24
CA ARG A 6 2.57 -4.48 3.77
C ARG A 6 3.78 -3.58 3.54
N THR A 7 3.87 -2.92 2.39
CA THR A 7 5.04 -2.11 1.99
C THR A 7 4.88 -0.62 2.25
N ASN A 8 3.67 -0.18 2.64
CA ASN A 8 3.32 1.22 2.90
C ASN A 8 3.60 2.18 1.72
N ILE A 9 3.60 1.66 0.49
CA ILE A 9 3.88 2.49 -0.70
C ILE A 9 2.69 3.38 -1.09
N SER A 10 2.96 4.46 -1.82
CA SER A 10 1.92 5.28 -2.44
C SER A 10 1.10 4.46 -3.44
N TRP A 11 -0.14 4.90 -3.72
CA TRP A 11 -0.99 4.23 -4.70
C TRP A 11 -0.38 4.34 -6.08
N ARG A 12 0.25 5.48 -6.37
CA ARG A 12 0.90 5.78 -7.64
C ARG A 12 2.13 4.91 -7.91
N ASP A 13 2.74 4.35 -6.88
CA ASP A 13 3.97 3.55 -6.97
C ASP A 13 3.67 2.04 -7.02
N LEU A 14 2.40 1.67 -7.24
CA LEU A 14 2.01 0.28 -7.31
C LEU A 14 2.72 -0.43 -8.48
N PRO A 15 3.32 -1.63 -8.27
CA PRO A 15 4.01 -2.33 -9.34
C PRO A 15 3.10 -2.60 -10.54
N PRO A 16 3.60 -2.49 -11.79
CA PRO A 16 2.79 -2.66 -13.00
C PRO A 16 2.07 -4.00 -13.11
N CYS A 17 2.58 -5.07 -12.46
CA CYS A 17 1.93 -6.38 -12.43
C CYS A 17 0.55 -6.38 -11.78
N TYR A 18 0.20 -5.35 -10.98
CA TYR A 18 -1.14 -5.18 -10.40
C TYR A 18 -2.10 -4.38 -11.28
N GLY A 19 -1.64 -3.88 -12.43
CA GLY A 19 -2.43 -3.04 -13.34
C GLY A 19 -2.50 -1.57 -12.93
N ASN A 20 -3.43 -0.82 -13.54
CA ASN A 20 -3.59 0.61 -13.28
C ASN A 20 -3.98 0.88 -11.82
N TRP A 21 -3.15 1.65 -11.12
CA TRP A 21 -3.33 2.00 -9.71
C TRP A 21 -4.70 2.61 -9.40
N GLU A 22 -5.29 3.39 -10.31
CA GLU A 22 -6.58 4.03 -10.11
C GLU A 22 -7.71 3.00 -10.06
N THR A 23 -7.63 1.97 -10.89
CA THR A 23 -8.58 0.85 -10.88
C THR A 23 -8.47 0.05 -9.59
N VAL A 24 -7.24 -0.22 -9.14
CA VAL A 24 -6.98 -0.94 -7.89
C VAL A 24 -7.47 -0.13 -6.68
N TYR A 25 -7.22 1.18 -6.66
CA TYR A 25 -7.70 2.10 -5.63
C TYR A 25 -9.23 2.14 -5.59
N ASN A 26 -9.90 2.30 -6.73
CA ASN A 26 -11.36 2.36 -6.79
C ASN A 26 -12.02 1.04 -6.36
N ARG A 27 -11.36 -0.10 -6.61
CA ARG A 27 -11.81 -1.40 -6.09
C ARG A 27 -11.61 -1.49 -4.57
N HIS A 28 -10.42 -1.14 -4.07
CA HIS A 28 -10.12 -1.07 -2.64
C HIS A 28 -11.19 -0.25 -1.93
N ARG A 29 -11.43 0.99 -2.40
CA ARG A 29 -12.37 1.91 -1.77
C ARG A 29 -13.78 1.36 -1.72
N ARG A 30 -14.27 0.78 -2.82
CA ARG A 30 -15.61 0.16 -2.86
C ARG A 30 -15.72 -0.97 -1.84
N TRP A 31 -14.76 -1.89 -1.82
CA TRP A 31 -14.77 -3.03 -0.91
C TRP A 31 -14.63 -2.65 0.57
N SER A 32 -13.94 -1.54 0.85
CA SER A 32 -13.86 -0.95 2.20
C SER A 32 -15.18 -0.34 2.65
N MET A 33 -16.00 0.17 1.72
CA MET A 33 -17.28 0.80 2.04
C MET A 33 -18.44 -0.20 2.09
N ASP A 34 -18.43 -1.22 1.24
CA ASP A 34 -19.55 -2.18 1.11
C ASP A 34 -19.41 -3.43 2.01
N GLY A 35 -18.37 -3.47 2.85
CA GLY A 35 -18.11 -4.57 3.78
C GLY A 35 -17.56 -5.85 3.13
N THR A 36 -17.17 -5.81 1.85
CA THR A 36 -16.59 -6.98 1.17
C THR A 36 -15.34 -7.49 1.88
N TRP A 37 -14.51 -6.62 2.48
CA TRP A 37 -13.36 -7.06 3.25
C TRP A 37 -13.73 -7.92 4.46
N ALA A 38 -14.80 -7.57 5.17
CA ALA A 38 -15.29 -8.37 6.30
C ALA A 38 -15.74 -9.75 5.82
N LYS A 39 -16.50 -9.82 4.72
CA LYS A 39 -16.95 -11.09 4.13
C LYS A 39 -15.80 -11.98 3.67
N ILE A 40 -14.77 -11.39 3.07
CA ILE A 40 -13.57 -12.13 2.65
C ILE A 40 -12.84 -12.65 3.89
N LEU A 41 -12.70 -11.83 4.94
CA LEU A 41 -12.08 -12.25 6.19
C LEU A 41 -12.84 -13.40 6.84
N ASP A 42 -14.17 -13.30 6.94
CA ASP A 42 -15.04 -14.35 7.48
C ASP A 42 -14.89 -15.66 6.69
N GLY A 43 -14.84 -15.57 5.37
CA GLY A 43 -14.63 -16.73 4.49
C GLY A 43 -13.23 -17.36 4.63
N LEU A 44 -12.18 -16.54 4.82
CA LEU A 44 -10.82 -17.03 5.07
C LEU A 44 -10.68 -17.63 6.47
N ARG A 45 -11.52 -17.18 7.42
CA ARG A 45 -11.57 -17.69 8.79
C ARG A 45 -12.31 -19.02 8.89
N ALA A 46 -13.27 -19.26 8.01
CA ALA A 46 -14.03 -20.51 7.94
C ALA A 46 -13.08 -21.72 7.77
N GLY A 47 -12.94 -22.52 8.83
CA GLY A 47 -12.06 -23.69 8.90
C GLY A 47 -10.83 -23.53 9.81
N CYS A 48 -10.40 -22.29 10.12
CA CYS A 48 -9.38 -22.04 11.16
C CYS A 48 -9.99 -22.05 12.57
N ASP A 49 -11.26 -21.67 12.71
CA ASP A 49 -11.97 -21.66 14.00
C ASP A 49 -12.35 -23.06 14.53
N ALA A 50 -12.04 -24.13 13.80
CA ALA A 50 -12.50 -25.49 14.15
C ALA A 50 -11.87 -26.03 15.45
N GLU A 51 -10.67 -25.57 15.84
CA GLU A 51 -10.00 -26.02 17.08
C GLU A 51 -9.75 -24.92 18.12
N GLU A 52 -9.67 -23.63 17.74
CA GLU A 52 -9.36 -22.53 18.68
C GLU A 52 -10.56 -21.65 19.08
N GLY A 53 -11.73 -21.85 18.46
CA GLY A 53 -12.97 -21.14 18.80
C GLY A 53 -13.04 -19.68 18.30
N ALA A 54 -14.27 -19.16 18.23
CA ALA A 54 -14.60 -17.85 17.66
C ALA A 54 -13.94 -16.64 18.36
N ASP A 55 -13.30 -16.84 19.52
CA ASP A 55 -12.67 -15.80 20.35
C ASP A 55 -11.17 -15.59 20.08
N TRP A 56 -10.56 -16.32 19.13
CA TRP A 56 -9.17 -16.05 18.78
C TRP A 56 -9.02 -14.62 18.24
N THR A 57 -8.24 -13.80 18.95
CA THR A 57 -8.04 -12.38 18.63
C THR A 57 -6.75 -12.21 17.84
N VAL A 58 -6.87 -11.87 16.56
CA VAL A 58 -5.72 -11.53 15.72
C VAL A 58 -5.32 -10.08 16.00
N SER A 59 -4.14 -9.87 16.56
CA SER A 59 -3.56 -8.53 16.67
C SER A 59 -2.65 -8.25 15.48
N VAL A 60 -2.88 -7.13 14.79
CA VAL A 60 -2.02 -6.63 13.72
C VAL A 60 -1.48 -5.29 14.15
N ASP A 61 -0.16 -5.19 14.38
CA ASP A 61 0.50 -3.90 14.60
C ASP A 61 1.11 -3.38 13.28
N SER A 62 1.11 -2.06 13.12
CA SER A 62 1.80 -1.38 12.02
C SER A 62 2.38 -0.08 12.53
N THR A 63 3.65 0.17 12.23
CA THR A 63 4.34 1.42 12.56
C THR A 63 4.42 2.32 11.33
N VAL A 64 3.99 3.59 11.47
CA VAL A 64 4.09 4.61 10.42
C VAL A 64 5.07 5.68 10.86
N VAL A 65 6.19 5.81 10.15
CA VAL A 65 7.15 6.90 10.36
C VAL A 65 6.84 8.03 9.38
N ARG A 66 6.45 9.20 9.90
CA ARG A 66 6.20 10.39 9.08
C ARG A 66 7.55 10.97 8.64
N ALA A 67 7.74 11.11 7.34
CA ALA A 67 8.88 11.83 6.80
C ALA A 67 8.70 13.35 7.01
N HIS A 68 9.80 14.08 7.20
CA HIS A 68 9.77 15.55 7.27
C HIS A 68 9.22 16.11 5.95
N GLN A 69 8.54 17.27 5.96
CA GLN A 69 7.97 17.87 4.75
C GLN A 69 8.99 18.14 3.61
N HIS A 70 10.27 18.24 3.97
CA HIS A 70 11.38 18.39 3.02
C HIS A 70 11.97 17.06 2.53
N ALA A 71 11.39 15.91 2.92
CA ALA A 71 11.81 14.58 2.50
C ALA A 71 11.13 14.11 1.21
N ALA A 72 10.23 14.90 0.63
CA ALA A 72 9.75 14.66 -0.73
C ALA A 72 10.96 14.81 -1.68
N GLY A 73 11.42 13.67 -2.20
CA GLY A 73 12.74 13.49 -2.80
C GLY A 73 13.14 14.47 -3.90
N ALA A 74 14.45 14.54 -4.13
CA ALA A 74 15.07 15.34 -5.17
C ALA A 74 14.50 15.01 -6.56
N ARG A 75 14.49 16.03 -7.44
CA ARG A 75 14.03 15.92 -8.82
C ARG A 75 14.80 14.80 -9.55
N LEU A 76 14.09 13.84 -10.15
CA LEU A 76 14.68 12.77 -10.97
C LEU A 76 15.39 13.30 -12.22
N ALA A 77 14.96 14.47 -12.71
CA ALA A 77 15.63 15.18 -13.78
C ALA A 77 16.63 16.20 -13.20
N PRO A 78 17.88 16.26 -13.68
CA PRO A 78 18.82 17.30 -13.29
C PRO A 78 18.24 18.69 -13.61
N PRO A 79 18.47 19.72 -12.78
CA PRO A 79 18.07 21.09 -13.08
C PRO A 79 18.63 21.55 -14.42
N THR A 80 17.77 22.16 -15.23
CA THR A 80 18.10 22.58 -16.61
C THR A 80 19.12 23.73 -16.62
N ASP A 81 19.32 24.37 -15.46
CA ASP A 81 20.12 25.58 -15.30
C ASP A 81 21.58 25.29 -14.89
N PHE A 82 21.98 24.02 -14.77
CA PHE A 82 23.38 23.69 -14.53
C PHE A 82 24.15 23.66 -15.85
N PRO A 83 25.19 24.50 -16.02
CA PRO A 83 26.05 24.41 -17.20
C PRO A 83 26.71 23.03 -17.23
N PRO A 84 26.86 22.40 -18.41
CA PRO A 84 27.55 21.13 -18.52
C PRO A 84 28.95 21.28 -17.94
N LYS A 85 29.31 20.39 -17.02
CA LYS A 85 30.62 20.36 -16.38
C LYS A 85 31.66 20.26 -17.49
N GLY A 86 32.46 21.32 -17.65
CA GLY A 86 33.46 21.41 -18.70
C GLY A 86 34.36 20.17 -18.70
N THR A 87 34.42 19.51 -19.86
CA THR A 87 35.52 18.62 -20.24
C THR A 87 36.83 19.43 -20.30
N PRO A 88 37.99 18.81 -19.96
CA PRO A 88 39.26 19.51 -19.81
C PRO A 88 39.74 20.23 -21.08
#